data_AF-A0A934W6D5-F1
#
_entry.id   AF-A0A934W6D5-F1
#
_cell.length_a   1.000
_cell.length_b   1.000
_cell.length_c   1.000
_cell.angle_alpha   90.00
_cell.angle_beta   90.00
_cell.angle_gamma   90.00
#
_symmetry.space_group_name_H-M   'P 1'
#
loop_
_entity.id
_entity.type
_entity.pdbx_description
1 polymer ?
#
loop_
_entity_poly.entity_id
_entity_poly.type
_entity_poly.pdbx_seq_one_letter_code
_entity_poly.pdbx_strand_id
1 'polypeptide(L)'
;MNTNWMKKLDAICQKHADKKVHGGGAKERTRKGRREILFKIFGRLHELGYRIHNVEKLEERHIKAFAVDAWYKRKYKPKTLNGELSTLRVFGGWIGQPNLVKDAAHYLPEVDPEEFVVSGVAKKSKSWTECGIDVLQKIKEADAEDWRFGMALRLMLAFGLRRKEALACYPHKSTENKVGWQVYPDEAKNSRPRVILIEHESQRKVIEYVKSKVKKNERMRWMTDHGGHEITLDQAMKHFNYLMRKIGVTKALTGTSGHGLRAQFVENYAVISGFVPPTLGGDGSELSKDDLKAKRAAASETLGHSRIIVTNSYYGAFNRNPPQADKDRIKKAVAEATELMKEEGTEEGIEEDYREDCKRIIGVLADYDIAITIREVQFLWKRYSARHNEIWVKPTEAPEIENGIFVAATMHRRKGGDAEDAALA
;
A
#
# COMPACT_ATOMS: atom_id res chain seq x y z
N MET A 1 -12.50 -38.61 12.48
CA MET A 1 -13.28 -37.37 12.24
C MET A 1 -14.09 -37.52 10.97
N ASN A 2 -15.41 -37.31 11.03
CA ASN A 2 -16.34 -37.57 9.94
C ASN A 2 -16.20 -36.48 8.84
N THR A 3 -15.41 -36.79 7.81
CA THR A 3 -14.96 -35.91 6.70
C THR A 3 -16.01 -35.60 5.63
N ASN A 4 -17.26 -36.04 5.82
CA ASN A 4 -18.31 -35.96 4.81
C ASN A 4 -18.66 -34.51 4.40
N TRP A 5 -18.77 -33.59 5.37
CA TRP A 5 -19.10 -32.19 5.07
C TRP A 5 -18.01 -31.47 4.28
N MET A 6 -16.73 -31.79 4.55
CA MET A 6 -15.59 -31.21 3.85
C MET A 6 -15.60 -31.59 2.37
N LYS A 7 -15.87 -32.86 2.05
CA LYS A 7 -16.00 -33.35 0.67
C LYS A 7 -17.16 -32.65 -0.06
N LYS A 8 -18.31 -32.52 0.60
CA LYS A 8 -19.47 -31.82 0.02
C LYS A 8 -19.21 -30.33 -0.22
N LEU A 9 -18.58 -29.64 0.74
CA LEU A 9 -18.21 -28.24 0.59
C LEU A 9 -17.21 -28.04 -0.57
N ASP A 10 -16.24 -28.95 -0.69
CA ASP A 10 -15.28 -28.92 -1.78
C ASP A 10 -15.95 -29.10 -3.14
N ALA A 11 -16.85 -30.09 -3.25
CA ALA A 11 -17.61 -30.35 -4.47
C ALA A 11 -18.43 -29.13 -4.92
N ILE A 12 -19.09 -28.42 -3.99
CA ILE A 12 -19.80 -27.18 -4.30
C ILE A 12 -18.83 -26.08 -4.74
N CYS A 13 -17.71 -25.90 -4.03
CA CYS A 13 -16.70 -24.91 -4.40
C CYS A 13 -16.13 -25.17 -5.81
N GLN A 14 -15.91 -26.44 -6.18
CA GLN A 14 -15.48 -26.84 -7.51
C GLN A 14 -16.57 -26.58 -8.57
N LYS A 15 -17.81 -26.99 -8.31
CA LYS A 15 -18.96 -26.78 -9.21
C LYS A 15 -19.22 -25.30 -9.52
N HIS A 16 -18.96 -24.42 -8.55
CA HIS A 16 -19.19 -22.97 -8.68
C HIS A 16 -17.91 -22.16 -8.89
N ALA A 17 -16.78 -22.84 -9.10
CA ALA A 17 -15.46 -22.22 -9.29
C ALA A 17 -15.46 -21.17 -10.41
N ASP A 18 -16.17 -21.41 -11.51
CA ASP A 18 -16.18 -20.56 -12.71
C ASP A 18 -17.28 -19.49 -12.72
N LYS A 19 -18.20 -19.45 -11.76
CA LYS A 19 -19.35 -18.52 -11.80
C LYS A 19 -19.04 -17.21 -11.06
N LYS A 20 -18.95 -16.09 -11.80
CA LYS A 20 -19.10 -14.74 -11.22
C LYS A 20 -20.56 -14.32 -11.16
N VAL A 21 -20.87 -13.42 -10.22
CA VAL A 21 -22.18 -12.76 -10.06
C VAL A 21 -22.55 -11.88 -11.27
N HIS A 22 -21.59 -11.46 -12.09
CA HIS A 22 -21.80 -10.57 -13.26
C HIS A 22 -21.22 -11.10 -14.58
N GLY A 23 -21.16 -12.42 -14.76
CA GLY A 23 -20.60 -13.02 -15.98
C GLY A 23 -19.07 -13.11 -16.01
N GLY A 24 -18.56 -14.16 -16.66
CA GLY A 24 -17.13 -14.50 -16.79
C GLY A 24 -16.53 -15.29 -15.62
N GLY A 25 -15.44 -16.01 -15.87
CA GLY A 25 -14.74 -16.84 -14.87
C GLY A 25 -14.20 -16.03 -13.67
N ALA A 26 -14.44 -16.49 -12.43
CA ALA A 26 -13.76 -15.94 -11.25
C ALA A 26 -12.26 -16.23 -11.33
N LYS A 27 -11.38 -15.29 -10.96
CA LYS A 27 -9.93 -15.57 -10.93
C LYS A 27 -9.60 -16.64 -9.89
N GLU A 28 -8.68 -17.53 -10.19
CA GLU A 28 -8.25 -18.66 -9.33
C GLU A 28 -7.98 -18.25 -7.86
N ARG A 29 -7.29 -17.14 -7.64
CA ARG A 29 -7.03 -16.60 -6.29
C ARG A 29 -8.30 -16.25 -5.52
N THR A 30 -9.33 -15.74 -6.20
CA THR A 30 -10.63 -15.44 -5.59
C THR A 30 -11.37 -16.74 -5.23
N ARG A 31 -11.21 -17.81 -6.02
CA ARG A 31 -11.76 -19.15 -5.74
C ARG A 31 -11.11 -19.76 -4.51
N LYS A 32 -9.78 -19.82 -4.49
CA LYS A 32 -9.00 -20.36 -3.37
C LYS A 32 -9.28 -19.63 -2.07
N GLY A 33 -9.32 -18.28 -2.10
CA GLY A 33 -9.62 -17.48 -0.91
C GLY A 33 -11.05 -17.70 -0.38
N ARG A 34 -12.06 -17.77 -1.25
CA ARG A 34 -13.43 -18.08 -0.83
C ARG A 34 -13.55 -19.48 -0.24
N ARG A 35 -12.93 -20.47 -0.88
CA ARG A 35 -12.88 -21.85 -0.39
C ARG A 35 -12.28 -21.90 1.01
N GLU A 36 -11.09 -21.33 1.21
CA GLU A 36 -10.43 -21.28 2.52
C GLU A 36 -11.32 -20.64 3.60
N ILE A 37 -11.96 -19.51 3.29
CA ILE A 37 -12.89 -18.84 4.20
C ILE A 37 -14.09 -19.73 4.53
N LEU A 38 -14.70 -20.39 3.54
CA LEU A 38 -15.86 -21.26 3.79
C LEU A 38 -15.46 -22.45 4.68
N PHE A 39 -14.33 -23.11 4.40
CA PHE A 39 -13.85 -24.20 5.24
C PHE A 39 -13.59 -23.74 6.68
N LYS A 40 -13.00 -22.55 6.85
CA LYS A 40 -12.81 -21.93 8.17
C LYS A 40 -14.14 -21.72 8.89
N ILE A 41 -15.13 -21.13 8.22
CA ILE A 41 -16.45 -20.85 8.82
C ILE A 41 -17.18 -22.15 9.20
N PHE A 42 -17.24 -23.12 8.30
CA PHE A 42 -17.88 -24.42 8.60
C PHE A 42 -17.14 -25.18 9.70
N GLY A 43 -15.80 -25.16 9.71
CA GLY A 43 -15.02 -25.69 10.82
C GLY A 43 -15.40 -25.02 12.15
N ARG A 44 -15.58 -23.69 12.15
CA ARG A 44 -16.01 -22.95 13.34
C ARG A 44 -17.43 -23.29 13.79
N LEU A 45 -18.35 -23.49 12.86
CA LEU A 45 -19.71 -23.94 13.19
C LEU A 45 -19.70 -25.31 13.87
N HIS A 46 -18.84 -26.23 13.43
CA HIS A 46 -18.65 -27.52 14.08
C HIS A 46 -18.05 -27.39 15.49
N GLU A 47 -17.07 -26.49 15.70
CA GLU A 47 -16.52 -26.17 17.03
C GLU A 47 -17.60 -25.62 17.98
N LEU A 48 -18.58 -24.88 17.46
CA LEU A 48 -19.72 -24.36 18.20
C LEU A 48 -20.83 -25.41 18.43
N GLY A 49 -20.63 -26.66 18.00
CA GLY A 49 -21.58 -27.77 18.18
C GLY A 49 -22.56 -27.96 17.02
N TYR A 50 -22.54 -27.10 16.00
CA TYR A 50 -23.38 -27.25 14.81
C TYR A 50 -22.74 -28.23 13.83
N ARG A 51 -23.06 -29.52 13.98
CA ARG A 51 -22.59 -30.62 13.12
C ARG A 51 -23.30 -30.63 11.76
N ILE A 52 -23.04 -29.62 10.94
CA ILE A 52 -23.64 -29.47 9.62
C ILE A 52 -23.01 -30.50 8.67
N HIS A 53 -23.63 -31.67 8.54
CA HIS A 53 -23.19 -32.75 7.66
C HIS A 53 -23.56 -32.51 6.19
N ASN A 54 -24.69 -31.85 5.95
CA ASN A 54 -25.04 -31.34 4.62
C ASN A 54 -24.90 -29.81 4.63
N VAL A 55 -23.88 -29.31 3.96
CA VAL A 55 -23.56 -27.88 3.90
C VAL A 55 -24.61 -27.04 3.18
N GLU A 56 -25.48 -27.67 2.38
CA GLU A 56 -26.64 -27.02 1.75
C GLU A 56 -27.78 -26.75 2.75
N LYS A 57 -27.76 -27.40 3.92
CA LYS A 57 -28.69 -27.14 5.03
C LYS A 57 -28.17 -26.04 5.97
N LEU A 58 -27.43 -25.08 5.42
CA LEU A 58 -27.07 -23.88 6.15
C LEU A 58 -28.34 -23.06 6.39
N GLU A 59 -28.45 -22.43 7.56
CA GLU A 59 -29.68 -21.77 8.02
C GLU A 59 -29.28 -20.49 8.74
N GLU A 60 -30.21 -19.54 8.88
CA GLU A 60 -29.97 -18.24 9.49
C GLU A 60 -29.42 -18.36 10.92
N ARG A 61 -29.88 -19.36 11.71
CA ARG A 61 -29.35 -19.63 13.06
C ARG A 61 -27.85 -19.93 13.09
N HIS A 62 -27.33 -20.59 12.05
CA HIS A 62 -25.90 -20.89 11.91
C HIS A 62 -25.11 -19.61 11.65
N ILE A 63 -25.63 -18.74 10.78
CA ILE A 63 -25.01 -17.45 10.48
C ILE A 63 -24.96 -16.59 11.73
N LYS A 64 -26.06 -16.53 12.50
CA LYS A 64 -26.12 -15.83 13.79
C LYS A 64 -25.08 -16.37 14.77
N ALA A 65 -25.02 -17.68 14.96
CA ALA A 65 -24.06 -18.30 15.87
C ALA A 65 -22.61 -17.99 15.48
N PHE A 66 -22.28 -18.03 14.18
CA PHE A 66 -20.98 -17.64 13.68
C PHE A 66 -20.68 -16.15 13.92
N ALA A 67 -21.63 -15.25 13.64
CA ALA A 67 -21.43 -13.80 13.81
C ALA A 67 -21.21 -13.42 15.29
N VAL A 68 -22.03 -13.97 16.19
CA VAL A 68 -21.91 -13.80 17.66
C VAL A 68 -20.56 -14.30 18.15
N ASP A 69 -20.14 -15.49 17.71
CA ASP A 69 -18.85 -16.04 18.08
C ASP A 69 -17.68 -15.20 17.54
N ALA A 70 -17.74 -14.83 16.25
CA ALA A 70 -16.71 -14.05 15.58
C ALA A 70 -16.51 -12.70 16.28
N TRP A 71 -17.59 -12.04 16.68
CA TRP A 71 -17.57 -10.75 17.34
C TRP A 71 -17.16 -10.85 18.82
N TYR A 72 -17.93 -11.57 19.63
CA TYR A 72 -17.75 -11.52 21.09
C TYR A 72 -16.61 -12.39 21.59
N LYS A 73 -16.42 -13.58 21.01
CA LYS A 73 -15.43 -14.54 21.48
C LYS A 73 -14.09 -14.36 20.77
N ARG A 74 -14.11 -14.21 19.45
CA ARG A 74 -12.89 -14.11 18.63
C ARG A 74 -12.45 -12.67 18.35
N LYS A 75 -13.23 -11.66 18.76
CA LYS A 75 -12.91 -10.23 18.63
C LYS A 75 -12.52 -9.83 17.20
N TYR A 76 -13.26 -10.34 16.21
CA TYR A 76 -13.00 -10.00 14.82
C TYR A 76 -13.14 -8.51 14.58
N LYS A 77 -12.19 -7.95 13.82
CA LYS A 77 -12.35 -6.61 13.27
C LYS A 77 -13.57 -6.58 12.33
N PRO A 78 -14.33 -5.47 12.26
CA PRO A 78 -15.50 -5.31 11.39
C PRO A 78 -15.27 -5.75 9.94
N LYS A 79 -14.10 -5.40 9.38
CA LYS A 79 -13.69 -5.78 8.02
C LYS A 79 -13.63 -7.29 7.80
N THR A 80 -13.21 -8.04 8.81
CA THR A 80 -13.09 -9.50 8.73
C THR A 80 -14.49 -10.12 8.77
N LEU A 81 -15.33 -9.71 9.73
CA LEU A 81 -16.71 -10.19 9.83
C LEU A 81 -17.50 -9.91 8.55
N ASN A 82 -17.50 -8.67 8.06
CA ASN A 82 -18.20 -8.29 6.83
C ASN A 82 -17.67 -9.05 5.60
N GLY A 83 -16.37 -9.32 5.55
CA GLY A 83 -15.76 -10.11 4.48
C GLY A 83 -16.18 -11.58 4.49
N GLU A 84 -16.25 -12.19 5.67
CA GLU A 84 -16.69 -13.57 5.86
C GLU A 84 -18.21 -13.72 5.61
N LEU A 85 -19.05 -12.79 6.10
CA LEU A 85 -20.47 -12.70 5.76
C LEU A 85 -20.68 -12.49 4.25
N SER A 86 -19.82 -11.70 3.59
CA SER A 86 -19.87 -11.55 2.14
C SER A 86 -19.55 -12.84 1.38
N THR A 87 -18.66 -13.66 1.94
CA THR A 87 -18.36 -14.98 1.37
C THR A 87 -19.53 -15.95 1.58
N LEU A 88 -20.19 -15.88 2.73
CA LEU A 88 -21.40 -16.65 3.02
C LEU A 88 -22.57 -16.24 2.12
N ARG A 89 -22.75 -14.95 1.79
CA ARG A 89 -23.76 -14.49 0.80
C ARG A 89 -23.55 -15.14 -0.56
N VAL A 90 -22.29 -15.19 -1.03
CA VAL A 90 -21.96 -15.87 -2.29
C VAL A 90 -22.29 -17.36 -2.22
N PHE A 91 -21.95 -18.01 -1.10
CA PHE A 91 -22.28 -19.42 -0.88
C PHE A 91 -23.78 -19.68 -0.82
N GLY A 92 -24.55 -18.81 -0.15
CA GLY A 92 -26.02 -18.84 -0.13
C GLY A 92 -26.59 -18.84 -1.54
N GLY A 93 -26.08 -17.97 -2.42
CA GLY A 93 -26.44 -17.98 -3.84
C GLY A 93 -26.11 -19.30 -4.57
N TRP A 94 -25.02 -19.99 -4.20
CA TRP A 94 -24.65 -21.28 -4.81
C TRP A 94 -25.61 -22.41 -4.42
N ILE A 95 -26.14 -22.38 -3.20
CA ILE A 95 -27.08 -23.39 -2.69
C ILE A 95 -28.55 -23.01 -2.90
N GLY A 96 -28.84 -21.99 -3.72
CA GLY A 96 -30.21 -21.56 -4.03
C GLY A 96 -30.89 -20.73 -2.94
N GLN A 97 -30.12 -20.18 -1.99
CA GLN A 97 -30.62 -19.36 -0.88
C GLN A 97 -29.96 -17.96 -0.88
N PRO A 98 -30.23 -17.09 -1.88
CA PRO A 98 -29.55 -15.80 -2.03
C PRO A 98 -29.77 -14.81 -0.88
N ASN A 99 -30.88 -14.95 -0.15
CA ASN A 99 -31.26 -14.06 0.97
C ASN A 99 -30.95 -14.64 2.36
N LEU A 100 -30.18 -15.74 2.43
CA LEU A 100 -29.87 -16.43 3.69
C LEU A 100 -29.10 -15.58 4.70
N VAL A 101 -28.21 -14.72 4.20
CA VAL A 101 -27.22 -14.01 5.00
C VAL A 101 -27.52 -12.52 4.98
N LYS A 102 -27.83 -11.97 6.14
CA LYS A 102 -28.09 -10.54 6.37
C LYS A 102 -26.81 -9.83 6.81
N ASP A 103 -26.90 -8.53 7.04
CA ASP A 103 -25.76 -7.73 7.50
C ASP A 103 -25.44 -7.98 8.98
N ALA A 104 -24.24 -7.59 9.42
CA ALA A 104 -23.74 -7.90 10.76
C ALA A 104 -24.68 -7.38 11.88
N ALA A 105 -25.22 -6.16 11.72
CA ALA A 105 -26.14 -5.54 12.67
C ALA A 105 -27.44 -6.34 12.89
N HIS A 106 -27.89 -7.11 11.89
CA HIS A 106 -29.06 -7.99 12.06
C HIS A 106 -28.77 -9.12 13.06
N TYR A 107 -27.54 -9.64 13.07
CA TYR A 107 -27.15 -10.73 13.96
C TYR A 107 -26.63 -10.26 15.32
N LEU A 108 -26.23 -8.99 15.41
CA LEU A 108 -25.65 -8.32 16.56
C LEU A 108 -26.41 -7.00 16.85
N PRO A 109 -27.72 -7.06 17.14
CA PRO A 109 -28.57 -5.87 17.28
C PRO A 109 -28.18 -4.96 18.45
N GLU A 110 -27.44 -5.49 19.42
CA GLU A 110 -26.91 -4.76 20.58
C GLU A 110 -25.64 -3.95 20.28
N VAL A 111 -25.03 -4.13 19.10
CA VAL A 111 -23.86 -3.38 18.66
C VAL A 111 -24.32 -2.23 17.78
N ASP A 112 -23.79 -1.04 18.04
CA ASP A 112 -24.04 0.14 17.22
C ASP A 112 -23.68 -0.17 15.74
N PRO A 113 -24.63 -0.03 14.77
CA PRO A 113 -24.38 -0.37 13.38
C PRO A 113 -23.13 0.31 12.78
N GLU A 114 -22.78 1.47 13.31
CA GLU A 114 -21.65 2.32 12.96
C GLU A 114 -20.32 1.61 13.23
N GLU A 115 -20.26 0.70 14.21
CA GLU A 115 -19.08 -0.14 14.47
C GLU A 115 -18.80 -1.11 13.31
N PHE A 116 -19.81 -1.47 12.52
CA PHE A 116 -19.62 -2.33 11.35
C PHE A 116 -19.16 -1.55 10.11
N VAL A 117 -19.17 -0.21 10.13
CA VAL A 117 -18.80 0.62 9.00
C VAL A 117 -17.28 0.64 8.82
N VAL A 118 -16.81 0.08 7.70
CA VAL A 118 -15.38 0.04 7.38
C VAL A 118 -15.04 1.11 6.35
N SER A 119 -14.41 2.20 6.80
CA SER A 119 -13.85 3.19 5.88
C SER A 119 -12.59 2.67 5.20
N GLY A 120 -12.54 2.83 3.87
CA GLY A 120 -11.34 2.57 3.07
C GLY A 120 -10.34 3.73 3.08
N VAL A 121 -10.68 4.87 3.67
CA VAL A 121 -9.87 6.10 3.66
C VAL A 121 -8.70 5.95 4.63
N ALA A 122 -7.50 6.32 4.17
CA ALA A 122 -6.32 6.37 5.04
C ALA A 122 -6.44 7.56 6.00
N LYS A 123 -6.43 7.27 7.31
CA LYS A 123 -6.33 8.30 8.37
C LYS A 123 -4.88 8.64 8.73
N LYS A 124 -4.00 7.65 8.65
CA LYS A 124 -2.55 7.77 8.85
C LYS A 124 -1.85 7.25 7.59
N SER A 125 -0.68 7.81 7.27
CA SER A 125 0.14 7.30 6.16
C SER A 125 0.54 5.84 6.38
N LYS A 126 0.70 5.11 5.28
CA LYS A 126 1.25 3.74 5.25
C LYS A 126 2.61 3.70 4.56
N SER A 127 3.14 4.85 4.14
CA SER A 127 4.44 4.91 3.50
C SER A 127 5.54 4.53 4.50
N TRP A 128 6.68 4.11 3.96
CA TRP A 128 7.79 3.65 4.81
C TRP A 128 8.34 4.80 5.63
N THR A 129 8.57 5.94 4.98
CA THR A 129 9.10 7.15 5.63
C THR A 129 8.20 7.60 6.78
N GLU A 130 6.88 7.69 6.57
CA GLU A 130 5.99 8.12 7.64
C GLU A 130 5.86 7.11 8.78
N CYS A 131 6.19 5.84 8.53
CA CYS A 131 6.29 4.82 9.58
C CYS A 131 7.67 4.79 10.25
N GLY A 132 8.51 5.81 10.05
CA GLY A 132 9.84 5.91 10.65
C GLY A 132 10.87 4.95 10.06
N ILE A 133 10.59 4.37 8.89
CA ILE A 133 11.54 3.51 8.19
C ILE A 133 12.43 4.37 7.31
N ASP A 134 13.74 4.31 7.55
CA ASP A 134 14.75 4.81 6.61
C ASP A 134 14.73 3.94 5.34
N VAL A 135 14.21 4.52 4.26
CA VAL A 135 14.06 3.84 2.96
C VAL A 135 15.43 3.49 2.37
N LEU A 136 16.40 4.41 2.40
CA LEU A 136 17.74 4.18 1.86
C LEU A 136 18.40 3.01 2.59
N GLN A 137 18.38 3.05 3.92
CA GLN A 137 19.00 2.01 4.73
C GLN A 137 18.31 0.66 4.53
N LYS A 138 16.97 0.61 4.51
CA LYS A 138 16.27 -0.67 4.27
C LYS A 138 16.47 -1.24 2.89
N ILE A 139 16.64 -0.39 1.89
CA ILE A 139 16.98 -0.85 0.54
C ILE A 139 18.40 -1.42 0.50
N LYS A 140 19.38 -0.82 1.20
CA LYS A 140 20.73 -1.39 1.35
C LYS A 140 20.72 -2.74 2.07
N GLU A 141 19.97 -2.85 3.18
CA GLU A 141 19.77 -4.13 3.87
C GLU A 141 19.15 -5.18 2.92
N ALA A 142 18.15 -4.79 2.13
CA ALA A 142 17.54 -5.68 1.15
C ALA A 142 18.51 -6.15 0.07
N ASP A 143 19.40 -5.28 -0.42
CA ASP A 143 20.43 -5.67 -1.40
C ASP A 143 21.45 -6.64 -0.81
N ALA A 144 21.86 -6.42 0.44
CA ALA A 144 22.78 -7.31 1.16
C ALA A 144 22.16 -8.70 1.38
N GLU A 145 20.84 -8.75 1.56
CA GLU A 145 20.08 -9.99 1.72
C GLU A 145 19.89 -10.74 0.40
N ASP A 146 19.37 -10.06 -0.62
CA ASP A 146 19.18 -10.61 -1.96
C ASP A 146 18.98 -9.48 -2.98
N TRP A 147 19.82 -9.45 -4.02
CA TRP A 147 19.77 -8.37 -5.01
C TRP A 147 18.44 -8.30 -5.78
N ARG A 148 17.75 -9.43 -6.06
CA ARG A 148 16.44 -9.42 -6.74
C ARG A 148 15.38 -8.84 -5.82
N PHE A 149 15.46 -9.11 -4.53
CA PHE A 149 14.59 -8.51 -3.52
C PHE A 149 14.78 -6.99 -3.46
N GLY A 150 16.03 -6.52 -3.36
CA GLY A 150 16.35 -5.10 -3.40
C GLY A 150 15.88 -4.41 -4.70
N MET A 151 16.01 -5.08 -5.86
CA MET A 151 15.47 -4.57 -7.14
C MET A 151 13.94 -4.49 -7.12
N ALA A 152 13.27 -5.53 -6.64
CA ALA A 152 11.81 -5.55 -6.57
C ALA A 152 11.27 -4.42 -5.68
N LEU A 153 11.92 -4.11 -4.56
CA LEU A 153 11.54 -2.98 -3.70
C LEU A 153 11.72 -1.63 -4.42
N ARG A 154 12.84 -1.42 -5.13
CA ARG A 154 13.05 -0.22 -5.94
C ARG A 154 11.98 -0.04 -7.02
N LEU A 155 11.61 -1.12 -7.72
CA LEU A 155 10.52 -1.08 -8.70
C LEU A 155 9.17 -0.72 -8.06
N MET A 156 8.89 -1.25 -6.86
CA MET A 156 7.68 -0.91 -6.12
C MET A 156 7.67 0.56 -5.69
N LEU A 157 8.82 1.13 -5.33
CA LEU A 157 8.95 2.54 -4.94
C LEU A 157 8.88 3.48 -6.15
N ALA A 158 9.61 3.21 -7.23
CA ALA A 158 9.74 4.11 -8.38
C ALA A 158 8.51 4.10 -9.32
N PHE A 159 7.80 2.97 -9.39
CA PHE A 159 6.67 2.80 -10.31
C PHE A 159 5.36 2.45 -9.58
N GLY A 160 5.38 2.46 -8.25
CA GLY A 160 4.22 2.09 -7.44
C GLY A 160 3.75 0.65 -7.69
N LEU A 161 4.59 -0.25 -8.23
CA LEU A 161 4.13 -1.59 -8.61
C LEU A 161 3.59 -2.36 -7.40
N ARG A 162 2.58 -3.20 -7.62
CA ARG A 162 2.18 -4.18 -6.61
C ARG A 162 3.26 -5.25 -6.52
N ARG A 163 3.48 -5.87 -5.35
CA ARG A 163 4.42 -7.00 -5.17
C ARG A 163 4.35 -8.05 -6.30
N LYS A 164 3.13 -8.47 -6.68
CA LYS A 164 2.94 -9.43 -7.78
C LYS A 164 3.46 -8.86 -9.10
N GLU A 165 3.16 -7.61 -9.41
CA GLU A 165 3.59 -6.92 -10.64
C GLU A 165 5.11 -6.82 -10.67
N ALA A 166 5.73 -6.35 -9.57
CA ALA A 166 7.18 -6.23 -9.45
C ALA A 166 7.94 -7.56 -9.56
N LEU A 167 7.34 -8.69 -9.17
CA LEU A 167 7.96 -10.01 -9.28
C LEU A 167 7.66 -10.71 -10.62
N ALA A 168 6.49 -10.46 -11.19
CA ALA A 168 6.05 -11.12 -12.42
C ALA A 168 6.63 -10.47 -13.67
N CYS A 169 7.02 -9.19 -13.61
CA CYS A 169 7.47 -8.42 -14.76
C CYS A 169 8.75 -8.94 -15.40
N TYR A 170 8.90 -8.60 -16.68
CA TYR A 170 10.15 -8.67 -17.44
C TYR A 170 10.67 -7.24 -17.61
N PRO A 171 11.71 -6.81 -16.86
CA PRO A 171 12.10 -5.39 -16.84
C PRO A 171 12.42 -4.78 -18.21
N HIS A 172 13.15 -5.52 -19.06
CA HIS A 172 13.46 -5.06 -20.43
C HIS A 172 12.19 -4.89 -21.26
N LYS A 173 11.33 -5.91 -21.33
CA LYS A 173 10.05 -5.86 -22.04
C LYS A 173 9.14 -4.72 -21.53
N SER A 174 9.09 -4.52 -20.21
CA SER A 174 8.25 -3.50 -19.57
C SER A 174 8.64 -2.08 -19.95
N THR A 175 9.85 -1.87 -20.50
CA THR A 175 10.39 -0.55 -20.84
C THR A 175 10.63 -0.35 -22.34
N GLU A 176 10.25 -1.33 -23.20
CA GLU A 176 10.45 -1.26 -24.65
C GLU A 176 9.75 -0.08 -25.33
N ASN A 177 8.63 0.40 -24.75
CA ASN A 177 7.89 1.55 -25.27
C ASN A 177 8.63 2.88 -25.09
N LYS A 178 9.71 2.93 -24.29
CA LYS A 178 10.56 4.11 -23.98
C LYS A 178 9.87 5.30 -23.29
N VAL A 179 8.55 5.27 -23.11
CA VAL A 179 7.75 6.32 -22.46
C VAL A 179 7.54 6.02 -20.97
N GLY A 180 7.45 4.74 -20.60
CA GLY A 180 7.08 4.33 -19.26
C GLY A 180 7.22 2.83 -18.99
N TRP A 181 6.91 2.45 -17.75
CA TRP A 181 6.80 1.05 -17.33
C TRP A 181 5.43 0.48 -17.71
N GLN A 182 5.40 -0.40 -18.71
CA GLN A 182 4.24 -1.17 -19.11
C GLN A 182 3.99 -2.31 -18.12
N VAL A 183 2.80 -2.33 -17.51
CA VAL A 183 2.28 -3.48 -16.77
C VAL A 183 1.38 -4.30 -17.68
N TYR A 184 1.68 -5.58 -17.86
CA TYR A 184 0.93 -6.46 -18.76
C TYR A 184 -0.29 -7.13 -18.06
N PRO A 185 -1.31 -7.58 -18.83
CA PRO A 185 -2.53 -8.16 -18.25
C PRO A 185 -2.33 -9.42 -17.39
N ASP A 186 -1.31 -10.24 -17.65
CA ASP A 186 -0.98 -11.44 -16.88
C ASP A 186 -0.32 -11.09 -15.53
N GLU A 187 0.36 -9.95 -15.47
CA GLU A 187 0.99 -9.39 -14.27
C GLU A 187 -0.05 -8.65 -13.40
N ALA A 188 -0.87 -7.81 -14.03
CA ALA A 188 -1.75 -6.86 -13.38
C ALA A 188 -2.82 -7.50 -12.47
N LYS A 189 -3.11 -6.83 -11.35
CA LYS A 189 -4.34 -7.12 -10.60
C LYS A 189 -5.54 -6.88 -11.51
N ASN A 190 -6.50 -7.81 -11.52
CA ASN A 190 -7.68 -7.77 -12.40
C ASN A 190 -7.38 -7.74 -13.91
N SER A 191 -6.13 -8.01 -14.34
CA SER A 191 -5.73 -8.03 -15.75
C SER A 191 -5.95 -6.72 -16.49
N ARG A 192 -5.85 -5.60 -15.76
CA ARG A 192 -5.90 -4.26 -16.34
C ARG A 192 -4.48 -3.80 -16.68
N PRO A 193 -4.10 -3.72 -17.98
CA PRO A 193 -2.82 -3.16 -18.37
C PRO A 193 -2.80 -1.65 -18.11
N ARG A 194 -1.59 -1.09 -17.93
CA ARG A 194 -1.35 0.35 -17.84
C ARG A 194 0.11 0.65 -18.13
N VAL A 195 0.38 1.89 -18.55
CA VAL A 195 1.73 2.46 -18.58
C VAL A 195 1.86 3.40 -17.39
N ILE A 196 2.95 3.27 -16.63
CA ILE A 196 3.36 4.25 -15.62
C ILE A 196 4.45 5.09 -16.28
N LEU A 197 4.20 6.37 -16.48
CA LEU A 197 5.13 7.26 -17.19
C LEU A 197 6.46 7.40 -16.44
N ILE A 198 7.53 7.61 -17.19
CA ILE A 198 8.82 8.06 -16.67
C ILE A 198 8.78 9.59 -16.64
N GLU A 199 8.49 10.14 -15.48
CA GLU A 199 8.36 11.58 -15.23
C GLU A 199 9.58 12.15 -14.50
N HIS A 200 10.38 11.28 -13.85
CA HIS A 200 11.51 11.70 -13.00
C HIS A 200 12.79 10.93 -13.29
N GLU A 201 13.93 11.57 -13.03
CA GLU A 201 15.25 10.97 -13.23
C GLU A 201 15.48 9.74 -12.33
N SER A 202 14.97 9.76 -11.11
CA SER A 202 15.00 8.61 -10.19
C SER A 202 14.41 7.33 -10.81
N GLN A 203 13.34 7.46 -11.61
CA GLN A 203 12.73 6.33 -12.31
C GLN A 203 13.66 5.80 -13.41
N ARG A 204 14.36 6.67 -14.13
CA ARG A 204 15.34 6.30 -15.16
C ARG A 204 16.51 5.55 -14.55
N LYS A 205 17.09 6.07 -13.47
CA LYS A 205 18.18 5.42 -12.71
C LYS A 205 17.77 4.01 -12.26
N VAL A 206 16.55 3.84 -11.74
CA VAL A 206 16.04 2.52 -11.33
C VAL A 206 15.88 1.57 -12.51
N ILE A 207 15.34 2.04 -13.66
CA ILE A 207 15.21 1.22 -14.86
C ILE A 207 16.57 0.70 -15.33
N GLU A 208 17.55 1.60 -15.48
CA GLU A 208 18.87 1.24 -15.98
C GLU A 208 19.59 0.31 -15.00
N TYR A 209 19.49 0.58 -13.70
CA TYR A 209 20.10 -0.30 -12.70
C TYR A 209 19.48 -1.70 -12.72
N VAL A 210 18.15 -1.81 -12.78
CA VAL A 210 17.46 -3.11 -12.87
C VAL A 210 17.86 -3.84 -14.14
N LYS A 211 17.84 -3.17 -15.30
CA LYS A 211 18.24 -3.77 -16.60
C LYS A 211 19.69 -4.23 -16.61
N SER A 212 20.59 -3.57 -15.88
CA SER A 212 21.99 -3.99 -15.74
C SER A 212 22.14 -5.34 -15.00
N LYS A 213 21.16 -5.72 -14.18
CA LYS A 213 21.21 -6.91 -13.33
C LYS A 213 20.41 -8.10 -13.87
N VAL A 214 19.49 -7.88 -14.80
CA VAL A 214 18.61 -8.95 -15.36
C VAL A 214 18.84 -9.11 -16.85
N LYS A 215 18.78 -10.36 -17.34
CA LYS A 215 18.84 -10.62 -18.79
C LYS A 215 17.55 -10.17 -19.48
N LYS A 216 17.62 -9.93 -20.81
CA LYS A 216 16.50 -9.40 -21.62
C LYS A 216 15.18 -10.15 -21.43
N ASN A 217 15.23 -11.48 -21.42
CA ASN A 217 14.04 -12.34 -21.33
C ASN A 217 13.86 -12.95 -19.93
N GLU A 218 14.45 -12.35 -18.91
CA GLU A 218 14.37 -12.84 -17.53
C GLU A 218 13.29 -12.10 -16.74
N ARG A 219 12.58 -12.83 -15.87
CA ARG A 219 11.64 -12.23 -14.92
C ARG A 219 12.40 -11.65 -13.74
N MET A 220 11.78 -10.68 -13.06
CA MET A 220 12.37 -10.12 -11.84
C MET A 220 12.38 -11.12 -10.67
N ARG A 221 11.42 -12.05 -10.60
CA ARG A 221 11.39 -13.08 -9.56
C ARG A 221 12.54 -14.09 -9.67
N TRP A 222 12.81 -14.76 -8.56
CA TRP A 222 13.53 -16.04 -8.55
C TRP A 222 12.81 -17.07 -9.43
N MET A 223 13.58 -17.78 -10.25
CA MET A 223 13.08 -18.82 -11.15
C MET A 223 13.22 -20.22 -10.55
N THR A 224 14.18 -20.40 -9.64
CA THR A 224 14.43 -21.65 -8.92
C THR A 224 14.55 -21.43 -7.43
N ASP A 225 14.37 -22.49 -6.64
CA ASP A 225 14.73 -22.52 -5.22
C ASP A 225 16.24 -22.81 -5.02
N HIS A 226 16.67 -22.94 -3.76
CA HIS A 226 18.07 -23.26 -3.41
C HIS A 226 18.53 -24.64 -3.92
N GLY A 227 17.60 -25.56 -4.18
CA GLY A 227 17.88 -26.89 -4.74
C GLY A 227 17.86 -26.92 -6.27
N GLY A 228 17.62 -25.78 -6.94
CA GLY A 228 17.56 -25.70 -8.39
C GLY A 228 16.20 -26.08 -9.01
N HIS A 229 15.17 -26.35 -8.20
CA HIS A 229 13.85 -26.69 -8.72
C HIS A 229 13.10 -25.43 -9.15
N GLU A 230 12.37 -25.50 -10.26
CA GLU A 230 11.54 -24.38 -10.71
C GLU A 230 10.51 -23.99 -9.65
N ILE A 231 10.34 -22.68 -9.44
CA ILE A 231 9.36 -22.15 -8.50
C ILE A 231 8.25 -21.37 -9.19
N THR A 232 7.05 -21.54 -8.64
CA THR A 232 5.87 -20.77 -9.03
C THR A 232 5.95 -19.32 -8.54
N LEU A 233 5.13 -18.44 -9.14
CA LEU A 233 4.99 -17.07 -8.66
C LEU A 233 4.48 -16.99 -7.21
N ASP A 234 3.67 -17.96 -6.76
CA ASP A 234 3.20 -18.00 -5.36
C ASP A 234 4.36 -18.29 -4.39
N GLN A 235 5.22 -19.25 -4.73
CA GLN A 235 6.44 -19.54 -3.96
C GLN A 235 7.39 -18.32 -3.94
N ALA A 236 7.63 -17.68 -5.09
CA ALA A 236 8.44 -16.45 -5.14
C ALA A 236 7.83 -15.32 -4.28
N MET A 237 6.51 -15.15 -4.29
CA MET A 237 5.83 -14.18 -3.41
C MET A 237 5.94 -14.54 -1.91
N LYS A 238 5.99 -15.82 -1.56
CA LYS A 238 6.22 -16.28 -0.18
C LYS A 238 7.67 -16.02 0.24
N HIS A 239 8.63 -16.26 -0.65
CA HIS A 239 10.04 -15.96 -0.44
C HIS A 239 10.27 -14.45 -0.25
N PHE A 240 9.67 -13.60 -1.09
CA PHE A 240 9.66 -12.14 -0.89
C PHE A 240 9.14 -11.76 0.50
N ASN A 241 8.03 -12.37 0.94
CA ASN A 241 7.50 -12.11 2.28
C ASN A 241 8.43 -12.58 3.40
N TYR A 242 9.21 -13.63 3.19
CA TYR A 242 10.23 -14.09 4.12
C TYR A 242 11.36 -13.06 4.22
N LEU A 243 11.87 -12.56 3.09
CA LEU A 243 12.91 -11.53 3.08
C LEU A 243 12.43 -10.21 3.71
N MET A 244 11.18 -9.81 3.47
CA MET A 244 10.55 -8.68 4.18
C MET A 244 10.58 -8.86 5.71
N ARG A 245 10.35 -10.07 6.22
CA ARG A 245 10.46 -10.36 7.66
C ARG A 245 11.91 -10.30 8.15
N LYS A 246 12.86 -10.78 7.33
CA LYS A 246 14.28 -10.79 7.66
C LYS A 246 14.84 -9.37 7.86
N ILE A 247 14.44 -8.41 7.03
CA ILE A 247 14.79 -7.00 7.20
C ILE A 247 13.90 -6.26 8.22
N GLY A 248 13.07 -6.97 8.98
CA GLY A 248 12.24 -6.42 10.05
C GLY A 248 11.00 -5.63 9.61
N VAL A 249 10.68 -5.55 8.31
CA VAL A 249 9.56 -4.74 7.82
C VAL A 249 8.28 -5.57 7.74
N THR A 250 7.51 -5.55 8.83
CA THR A 250 6.22 -6.22 8.95
C THR A 250 5.17 -5.31 9.61
N LYS A 251 3.89 -5.62 9.40
CA LYS A 251 2.82 -4.78 9.98
C LYS A 251 2.87 -4.71 11.50
N ALA A 252 3.32 -5.79 12.14
CA ALA A 252 3.44 -5.84 13.59
C ALA A 252 4.62 -5.01 14.09
N LEU A 253 5.77 -5.08 13.41
CA LEU A 253 7.00 -4.41 13.85
C LEU A 253 7.06 -2.93 13.46
N THR A 254 6.56 -2.57 12.28
CA THR A 254 6.73 -1.22 11.72
C THR A 254 5.43 -0.54 11.33
N GLY A 255 4.28 -1.13 11.64
CA GLY A 255 2.96 -0.59 11.25
C GLY A 255 2.68 -0.59 9.74
N THR A 256 3.61 -1.11 8.92
CA THR A 256 3.48 -1.20 7.45
C THR A 256 4.07 -2.50 6.89
N SER A 257 4.08 -2.66 5.57
CA SER A 257 4.65 -3.84 4.89
C SER A 257 5.29 -3.40 3.58
N GLY A 258 5.75 -4.35 2.74
CA GLY A 258 6.19 -4.01 1.39
C GLY A 258 5.16 -3.22 0.57
N HIS A 259 3.85 -3.38 0.85
CA HIS A 259 2.82 -2.56 0.20
C HIS A 259 2.88 -1.07 0.57
N GLY A 260 3.55 -0.72 1.65
CA GLY A 260 3.81 0.66 2.07
C GLY A 260 4.62 1.45 1.04
N LEU A 261 5.52 0.82 0.29
CA LEU A 261 6.26 1.48 -0.81
C LEU A 261 5.33 1.98 -1.91
N ARG A 262 4.20 1.32 -2.13
CA ARG A 262 3.19 1.82 -3.06
C ARG A 262 2.46 3.04 -2.50
N ALA A 263 2.26 3.12 -1.18
CA ALA A 263 1.73 4.34 -0.56
C ALA A 263 2.76 5.48 -0.64
N GLN A 264 4.04 5.17 -0.40
CA GLN A 264 5.17 6.09 -0.57
C GLN A 264 5.20 6.67 -1.99
N PHE A 265 5.13 5.82 -3.03
CA PHE A 265 5.06 6.26 -4.42
C PHE A 265 3.92 7.26 -4.66
N VAL A 266 2.72 6.99 -4.12
CA VAL A 266 1.54 7.86 -4.33
C VAL A 266 1.67 9.18 -3.61
N GLU A 267 2.22 9.17 -2.40
CA GLU A 267 2.52 10.40 -1.64
C GLU A 267 3.58 11.24 -2.35
N ASN A 268 4.68 10.62 -2.78
CA ASN A 268 5.73 11.29 -3.53
C ASN A 268 5.19 11.86 -4.86
N TYR A 269 4.40 11.08 -5.60
CA TYR A 269 3.75 11.54 -6.84
C TYR A 269 2.85 12.75 -6.59
N ALA A 270 2.07 12.75 -5.50
CA ALA A 270 1.22 13.88 -5.13
C ALA A 270 2.03 15.15 -4.87
N VAL A 271 3.08 15.03 -4.05
CA VAL A 271 4.00 16.14 -3.71
C VAL A 271 4.63 16.71 -4.97
N ILE A 272 5.20 15.86 -5.83
CA ILE A 272 5.80 16.28 -7.11
C ILE A 272 4.75 16.89 -8.06
N SER A 273 3.50 16.41 -7.99
CA SER A 273 2.38 16.96 -8.74
C SER A 273 1.88 18.31 -8.22
N GLY A 274 2.47 18.83 -7.14
CA GLY A 274 2.18 20.15 -6.58
C GLY A 274 1.05 20.17 -5.55
N PHE A 275 0.75 19.06 -4.87
CA PHE A 275 -0.20 19.08 -3.76
C PHE A 275 0.21 18.17 -2.59
N VAL A 276 -0.12 18.58 -1.38
CA VAL A 276 0.15 17.84 -0.15
C VAL A 276 -1.03 16.93 0.17
N PRO A 277 -0.85 15.60 0.26
CA PRO A 277 -1.94 14.71 0.65
C PRO A 277 -2.31 14.82 2.15
N PRO A 278 -3.55 14.47 2.55
CA PRO A 278 -4.00 14.47 3.95
C PRO A 278 -3.18 13.60 4.90
N THR A 279 -2.66 12.49 4.38
CA THR A 279 -1.73 11.63 5.12
C THR A 279 -0.39 12.28 5.46
N LEU A 280 -0.04 13.36 4.75
CA LEU A 280 1.08 14.26 5.02
C LEU A 280 0.56 15.63 5.54
N GLY A 281 -0.63 15.66 6.15
CA GLY A 281 -1.22 16.86 6.78
C GLY A 281 -1.62 17.99 5.83
N GLY A 282 -1.71 17.72 4.53
CA GLY A 282 -2.28 18.66 3.58
C GLY A 282 -3.80 18.55 3.46
N ASP A 283 -4.41 19.54 2.84
CA ASP A 283 -5.83 19.57 2.52
C ASP A 283 -6.09 19.89 1.04
N GLY A 284 -5.03 19.96 0.24
CA GLY A 284 -5.09 20.16 -1.21
C GLY A 284 -5.44 21.59 -1.59
N SER A 285 -5.25 22.55 -0.68
CA SER A 285 -5.47 23.98 -0.89
C SER A 285 -4.57 24.59 -1.97
N GLU A 286 -3.43 23.96 -2.24
CA GLU A 286 -2.40 24.39 -3.21
C GLU A 286 -2.94 24.50 -4.64
N LEU A 287 -4.03 23.78 -4.95
CA LEU A 287 -4.58 23.66 -6.28
C LEU A 287 -6.05 24.06 -6.32
N SER A 288 -6.49 24.56 -7.47
CA SER A 288 -7.91 24.71 -7.75
C SER A 288 -8.62 23.34 -7.65
N LYS A 289 -9.94 23.35 -7.44
CA LYS A 289 -10.72 22.10 -7.34
C LYS A 289 -10.59 21.24 -8.60
N ASP A 290 -10.55 21.87 -9.77
CA ASP A 290 -10.47 21.17 -11.05
C ASP A 290 -9.06 20.63 -11.30
N ASP A 291 -8.03 21.40 -10.96
CA ASP A 291 -6.63 20.94 -11.04
C ASP A 291 -6.37 19.79 -10.08
N LEU A 292 -6.80 19.92 -8.82
CA LEU A 292 -6.69 18.84 -7.83
C LEU A 292 -7.42 17.59 -8.31
N LYS A 293 -8.62 17.72 -8.87
CA LYS A 293 -9.36 16.58 -9.43
C LYS A 293 -8.61 15.93 -10.60
N ALA A 294 -8.05 16.72 -11.51
CA ALA A 294 -7.26 16.23 -12.65
C ALA A 294 -6.00 15.50 -12.20
N LYS A 295 -5.21 16.09 -11.29
CA LYS A 295 -4.00 15.46 -10.73
C LYS A 295 -4.32 14.17 -9.97
N ARG A 296 -5.42 14.15 -9.21
CA ARG A 296 -5.89 12.94 -8.52
C ARG A 296 -6.39 11.86 -9.50
N ALA A 297 -6.96 12.23 -10.65
CA ALA A 297 -7.32 11.31 -11.71
C ALA A 297 -6.07 10.68 -12.34
N ALA A 298 -5.05 11.49 -12.68
CA ALA A 298 -3.77 11.00 -13.17
C ALA A 298 -3.12 10.01 -12.19
N ALA A 299 -3.04 10.36 -10.90
CA ALA A 299 -2.53 9.46 -9.86
C ALA A 299 -3.31 8.13 -9.80
N SER A 300 -4.65 8.18 -9.93
CA SER A 300 -5.50 6.97 -9.98
C SER A 300 -5.17 6.09 -11.18
N GLU A 301 -4.99 6.68 -12.36
CA GLU A 301 -4.69 5.96 -13.60
C GLU A 301 -3.31 5.30 -13.56
N THR A 302 -2.29 6.01 -13.08
CA THR A 302 -0.94 5.48 -12.82
C THR A 302 -0.97 4.26 -11.91
N LEU A 303 -1.90 4.23 -10.96
CA LEU A 303 -2.12 3.09 -10.06
C LEU A 303 -2.97 1.96 -10.67
N GLY A 304 -3.54 2.15 -11.86
CA GLY A 304 -4.43 1.20 -12.53
C GLY A 304 -5.85 1.21 -12.00
N HIS A 305 -6.33 2.35 -11.52
CA HIS A 305 -7.68 2.56 -11.01
C HIS A 305 -8.47 3.51 -11.91
N SER A 306 -9.75 3.23 -12.15
CA SER A 306 -10.68 4.11 -12.90
C SER A 306 -11.45 5.06 -11.98
N ARG A 307 -11.36 4.84 -10.67
CA ARG A 307 -12.12 5.60 -9.68
C ARG A 307 -11.13 6.37 -8.82
N ILE A 308 -11.22 7.70 -8.88
CA ILE A 308 -10.40 8.60 -8.07
C ILE A 308 -10.46 8.21 -6.59
N ILE A 309 -11.64 7.85 -6.05
CA ILE A 309 -11.82 7.51 -4.63
C ILE A 309 -10.88 6.41 -4.11
N VAL A 310 -10.31 5.56 -4.98
CA VAL A 310 -9.37 4.52 -4.55
C VAL A 310 -8.07 5.10 -4.02
N THR A 311 -7.64 6.27 -4.52
CA THR A 311 -6.44 6.95 -4.03
C THR A 311 -6.58 7.36 -2.57
N ASN A 312 -7.80 7.60 -2.08
CA ASN A 312 -8.06 7.92 -0.67
C ASN A 312 -7.54 6.83 0.29
N SER A 313 -7.44 5.58 -0.17
CA SER A 313 -6.89 4.48 0.64
C SER A 313 -5.36 4.51 0.82
N TYR A 314 -4.69 5.32 -0.01
CA TYR A 314 -3.27 5.59 0.03
C TYR A 314 -2.99 6.91 0.75
N TYR A 315 -3.63 8.00 0.31
CA TYR A 315 -3.21 9.34 0.71
C TYR A 315 -4.23 10.15 1.54
N GLY A 316 -5.39 9.55 1.85
CA GLY A 316 -6.47 10.17 2.63
C GLY A 316 -7.55 10.88 1.80
N ALA A 317 -8.58 11.40 2.46
CA ALA A 317 -9.63 12.19 1.83
C ALA A 317 -9.42 13.67 2.16
N PHE A 318 -9.47 14.51 1.14
CA PHE A 318 -9.34 15.97 1.28
C PHE A 318 -10.61 16.53 1.92
N ASN A 319 -10.46 17.28 3.02
CA ASN A 319 -11.55 18.02 3.64
C ASN A 319 -11.86 19.27 2.82
N ARG A 320 -13.13 19.68 2.81
CA ARG A 320 -13.65 20.80 2.01
C ARG A 320 -13.36 22.15 2.65
N ASN A 321 -12.09 22.49 2.89
CA ASN A 321 -11.73 23.84 3.30
C ASN A 321 -11.43 24.73 2.08
N PRO A 322 -11.79 26.02 2.10
CA PRO A 322 -11.30 26.98 1.12
C PRO A 322 -9.77 27.09 1.22
N PRO A 323 -9.07 27.51 0.14
CA PRO A 323 -7.63 27.68 0.18
C PRO A 323 -7.27 28.73 1.25
N GLN A 324 -6.71 28.30 2.38
CA GLN A 324 -6.12 29.19 3.37
C GLN A 324 -4.60 29.06 3.25
N ALA A 325 -3.91 30.20 3.24
CA ALA A 325 -2.56 30.41 2.69
C ALA A 325 -1.57 29.27 2.97
N ASP A 326 -1.09 28.64 1.89
CA ASP A 326 -0.03 27.62 1.90
C ASP A 326 1.21 28.05 2.71
N LYS A 327 1.45 29.37 2.82
CA LYS A 327 2.56 29.95 3.58
C LYS A 327 2.59 29.53 5.06
N ASP A 328 1.49 29.64 5.80
CA ASP A 328 1.49 29.32 7.23
C ASP A 328 1.71 27.83 7.49
N ARG A 329 1.18 26.99 6.58
CA ARG A 329 1.39 25.55 6.65
C ARG A 329 2.83 25.17 6.35
N ILE A 330 3.46 25.79 5.35
CA ILE A 330 4.87 25.54 5.03
C ILE A 330 5.75 26.03 6.19
N LYS A 331 5.50 27.24 6.73
CA LYS A 331 6.18 27.76 7.93
C LYS A 331 6.10 26.77 9.09
N LYS A 332 4.90 26.30 9.41
CA LYS A 332 4.68 25.31 10.47
C LYS A 332 5.43 24.01 10.19
N ALA A 333 5.36 23.48 8.97
CA ALA A 333 6.05 22.25 8.61
C ALA A 333 7.57 22.38 8.73
N VAL A 334 8.15 23.53 8.34
CA VAL A 334 9.59 23.79 8.51
C VAL A 334 9.96 23.87 10.00
N ALA A 335 9.17 24.59 10.80
CA ALA A 335 9.40 24.69 12.24
C ALA A 335 9.37 23.32 12.93
N GLU A 336 8.37 22.50 12.63
CA GLU A 336 8.28 21.14 13.19
C GLU A 336 9.46 20.26 12.74
N ALA A 337 9.88 20.37 11.49
CA ALA A 337 10.97 19.54 10.94
C ALA A 337 12.35 19.93 11.47
N THR A 338 12.56 21.24 11.73
CA THR A 338 13.79 21.75 12.33
C THR A 338 13.88 21.46 13.83
N GLU A 339 12.75 21.44 14.57
CA GLU A 339 12.76 20.92 15.95
C GLU A 339 13.12 19.44 15.99
N LEU A 340 12.55 18.63 15.10
CA LEU A 340 12.89 17.21 15.01
C LEU A 340 14.37 16.96 14.67
N MET A 341 14.99 17.84 13.89
CA MET A 341 16.45 17.82 13.67
C MET A 341 17.24 17.98 14.97
N LYS A 342 16.82 18.93 15.82
CA LYS A 342 17.48 19.20 17.10
C LYS A 342 17.32 18.01 18.05
N GLU A 343 16.15 17.38 18.06
CA GLU A 343 15.89 16.17 18.85
C GLU A 343 16.74 14.96 18.39
N GLU A 344 16.91 14.79 17.08
CA GLU A 344 17.73 13.69 16.52
C GLU A 344 19.25 13.92 16.67
N GLY A 345 19.67 15.12 17.09
CA GLY A 345 21.07 15.41 17.41
C GLY A 345 22.01 15.28 16.21
N THR A 346 21.61 15.77 15.03
CA THR A 346 22.44 15.62 13.83
C THR A 346 23.71 16.47 13.87
N GLU A 347 24.85 15.84 14.14
CA GLU A 347 26.17 16.48 14.12
C GLU A 347 26.74 16.69 12.71
N GLU A 348 26.00 16.32 11.65
CA GLU A 348 26.50 16.41 10.27
C GLU A 348 26.98 17.83 9.93
N GLY A 349 28.18 17.90 9.36
CA GLY A 349 28.75 19.11 8.79
C GLY A 349 28.00 19.53 7.52
N ILE A 350 28.24 20.75 7.07
CA ILE A 350 27.75 21.20 5.76
C ILE A 350 28.59 20.49 4.70
N GLU A 351 27.95 19.74 3.80
CA GLU A 351 28.61 19.12 2.66
C GLU A 351 28.72 20.15 1.54
N GLU A 352 29.96 20.44 1.12
CA GLU A 352 30.21 21.54 0.18
C GLU A 352 29.57 21.28 -1.19
N ASP A 353 29.49 20.01 -1.62
CA ASP A 353 28.81 19.57 -2.84
C ASP A 353 27.31 19.93 -2.88
N TYR A 354 26.70 20.17 -1.71
CA TYR A 354 25.28 20.50 -1.56
C TYR A 354 25.04 21.99 -1.27
N ARG A 355 26.09 22.79 -1.08
CA ARG A 355 25.96 24.19 -0.61
C ARG A 355 25.12 25.04 -1.54
N GLU A 356 25.40 25.00 -2.85
CA GLU A 356 24.67 25.81 -3.83
C GLU A 356 23.21 25.36 -3.97
N ASP A 357 22.97 24.05 -3.94
CA ASP A 357 21.64 23.46 -3.91
C ASP A 357 20.85 23.93 -2.67
N CYS A 358 21.49 23.95 -1.50
CA CYS A 358 20.89 24.45 -0.26
C CYS A 358 20.58 25.95 -0.34
N LYS A 359 21.49 26.78 -0.87
CA LYS A 359 21.26 28.22 -1.05
C LYS A 359 20.04 28.50 -1.95
N ARG A 360 19.86 27.71 -3.01
CA ARG A 360 18.67 27.79 -3.87
C ARG A 360 17.40 27.54 -3.06
N ILE A 361 17.36 26.46 -2.28
CA ILE A 361 16.19 26.10 -1.46
C ILE A 361 15.92 27.18 -0.40
N ILE A 362 16.96 27.75 0.23
CA ILE A 362 16.82 28.90 1.14
C ILE A 362 16.15 30.07 0.41
N GLY A 363 16.60 30.40 -0.81
CA GLY A 363 16.00 31.47 -1.61
C GLY A 363 14.51 31.26 -1.85
N VAL A 364 14.11 30.04 -2.19
CA VAL A 364 12.68 29.71 -2.38
C VAL A 364 11.90 29.80 -1.07
N LEU A 365 12.43 29.29 0.04
CA LEU A 365 11.77 29.37 1.35
C LEU A 365 11.69 30.80 1.88
N ALA A 366 12.59 31.69 1.47
CA ALA A 366 12.53 33.11 1.82
C ALA A 366 11.28 33.82 1.26
N ASP A 367 10.75 33.39 0.10
CA ASP A 367 9.49 33.90 -0.47
C ASP A 367 8.26 33.56 0.40
N TYR A 368 8.42 32.59 1.31
CA TYR A 368 7.46 32.20 2.32
C TYR A 368 7.76 32.81 3.69
N ASP A 369 8.64 33.83 3.79
CA ASP A 369 9.12 34.43 5.04
C ASP A 369 9.71 33.42 6.03
N ILE A 370 10.39 32.38 5.53
CA ILE A 370 11.03 31.35 6.34
C ILE A 370 12.53 31.62 6.41
N ALA A 371 13.01 31.94 7.62
CA ALA A 371 14.44 31.99 7.90
C ALA A 371 14.92 30.59 8.28
N ILE A 372 15.85 30.04 7.51
CA ILE A 372 16.41 28.69 7.71
C ILE A 372 17.88 28.66 7.32
N THR A 373 18.69 27.90 8.06
CA THR A 373 20.13 27.76 7.80
C THR A 373 20.42 26.73 6.72
N ILE A 374 21.63 26.80 6.13
CA ILE A 374 22.12 25.78 5.17
C ILE A 374 22.08 24.38 5.79
N ARG A 375 22.44 24.27 7.07
CA ARG A 375 22.48 23.00 7.79
C ARG A 375 21.10 22.37 7.92
N GLU A 376 20.11 23.17 8.31
CA GLU A 376 18.72 22.73 8.41
C GLU A 376 18.16 22.35 7.04
N VAL A 377 18.41 23.16 6.00
CA VAL A 377 18.01 22.81 4.63
C VAL A 377 18.63 21.50 4.16
N GLN A 378 19.94 21.30 4.38
CA GLN A 378 20.61 20.05 4.03
C GLN A 378 19.94 18.85 4.69
N PHE A 379 19.63 18.95 5.98
CA PHE A 379 18.94 17.89 6.73
C PHE A 379 17.55 17.59 6.16
N LEU A 380 16.73 18.63 5.97
CA LEU A 380 15.38 18.47 5.41
C LEU A 380 15.43 17.87 4.00
N TRP A 381 16.36 18.34 3.17
CA TRP A 381 16.50 17.89 1.80
C TRP A 381 17.03 16.46 1.68
N LYS A 382 17.92 16.03 2.59
CA LYS A 382 18.32 14.61 2.69
C LYS A 382 17.14 13.72 3.04
N ARG A 383 16.29 14.12 4.00
CA ARG A 383 15.06 13.36 4.32
C ARG A 383 14.12 13.28 3.15
N TYR A 384 13.91 14.40 2.46
CA TYR A 384 13.13 14.45 1.24
C TYR A 384 13.69 13.46 0.21
N SER A 385 14.97 13.55 -0.11
CA SER A 385 15.68 12.69 -1.07
C SER A 385 15.58 11.21 -0.72
N ALA A 386 15.72 10.87 0.56
CA ALA A 386 15.64 9.49 1.05
C ALA A 386 14.30 8.82 0.74
N ARG A 387 13.18 9.59 0.70
CA ARG A 387 11.86 9.06 0.28
C ARG A 387 11.84 8.48 -1.12
N HIS A 388 12.75 8.94 -1.97
CA HIS A 388 12.92 8.51 -3.36
C HIS A 388 14.03 7.46 -3.51
N ASN A 389 14.59 6.98 -2.39
CA ASN A 389 15.78 6.13 -2.36
C ASN A 389 16.98 6.79 -3.06
N GLU A 390 17.14 8.12 -2.89
CA GLU A 390 18.32 8.87 -3.32
C GLU A 390 18.97 9.57 -2.12
N ILE A 391 20.31 9.66 -2.13
CA ILE A 391 21.05 10.40 -1.10
C ILE A 391 20.75 11.90 -1.23
N TRP A 392 20.72 12.39 -2.47
CA TRP A 392 20.47 13.79 -2.80
C TRP A 392 19.77 13.88 -4.16
N VAL A 393 18.51 14.28 -4.16
CA VAL A 393 17.78 14.63 -5.39
C VAL A 393 18.23 16.04 -5.79
N LYS A 394 18.61 16.23 -7.06
CA LYS A 394 19.01 17.57 -7.52
C LYS A 394 17.81 18.52 -7.48
N PRO A 395 17.91 19.70 -6.84
CA PRO A 395 16.79 20.64 -6.76
C PRO A 395 16.20 21.03 -8.13
N THR A 396 17.04 21.08 -9.16
CA THR A 396 16.62 21.37 -10.54
C THR A 396 15.73 20.29 -11.17
N GLU A 397 15.68 19.09 -10.58
CA GLU A 397 14.87 17.95 -11.04
C GLU A 397 13.57 17.78 -10.21
N ALA A 398 13.35 18.65 -9.23
CA ALA A 398 12.32 18.55 -8.20
C ALA A 398 11.39 19.78 -8.23
N PRO A 399 10.36 19.79 -9.10
CA PRO A 399 9.51 20.96 -9.33
C PRO A 399 8.72 21.42 -8.09
N GLU A 400 8.46 20.52 -7.14
CA GLU A 400 7.82 20.78 -5.86
C GLU A 400 8.60 21.73 -4.93
N ILE A 401 9.86 22.03 -5.24
CA ILE A 401 10.66 23.03 -4.53
C ILE A 401 10.04 24.40 -4.66
N GLU A 402 9.66 24.79 -5.88
CA GLU A 402 9.20 26.15 -6.22
C GLU A 402 7.98 26.56 -5.38
N ASN A 403 7.18 25.57 -4.94
CA ASN A 403 6.00 25.79 -4.12
C ASN A 403 6.23 25.52 -2.61
N GLY A 404 7.46 25.20 -2.18
CA GLY A 404 7.81 24.87 -0.79
C GLY A 404 7.15 23.58 -0.24
N ILE A 405 6.46 22.82 -1.10
CA ILE A 405 5.61 21.68 -0.73
C ILE A 405 6.43 20.50 -0.20
N PHE A 406 7.69 20.36 -0.64
CA PHE A 406 8.57 19.25 -0.27
C PHE A 406 8.69 19.09 1.27
N VAL A 407 8.62 20.19 2.02
CA VAL A 407 8.76 20.19 3.48
C VAL A 407 7.72 19.30 4.15
N ALA A 408 6.49 19.25 3.62
CA ALA A 408 5.43 18.40 4.17
C ALA A 408 5.78 16.91 4.15
N ALA A 409 6.67 16.51 3.24
CA ALA A 409 7.18 15.15 3.08
C ALA A 409 8.42 14.86 3.94
N THR A 410 9.02 15.84 4.62
CA THR A 410 10.25 15.63 5.41
C THR A 410 10.00 15.08 6.83
N MET A 411 8.74 14.98 7.25
CA MET A 411 8.35 14.61 8.61
C MET A 411 8.20 13.09 8.83
N HIS A 412 8.28 12.64 10.09
CA HIS A 412 7.94 11.27 10.52
C HIS A 412 6.72 11.26 11.43
N ARG A 413 5.52 11.41 10.86
CA ARG A 413 4.32 11.70 11.66
C ARG A 413 3.78 10.53 12.48
N ARG A 414 4.41 9.33 12.44
CA ARG A 414 4.01 8.16 13.27
C ARG A 414 5.02 7.77 14.35
N LYS A 415 6.21 8.37 14.42
CA LYS A 415 7.14 8.11 15.53
C LYS A 415 6.58 8.82 16.78
N GLY A 416 6.02 8.05 17.73
CA GLY A 416 5.67 8.57 19.06
C GLY A 416 4.33 8.12 19.67
N GLY A 417 3.41 7.49 18.92
CA GLY A 417 2.08 7.13 19.46
C GLY A 417 1.69 5.66 19.40
N ASP A 418 2.29 4.85 18.52
CA ASP A 418 1.76 3.52 18.19
C ASP A 418 2.55 2.35 18.85
N ALA A 419 3.57 2.63 19.67
CA ALA A 419 4.28 1.58 20.41
C ALA A 419 3.40 0.96 21.53
N GLU A 420 2.50 1.74 22.12
CA GLU A 420 1.51 1.24 23.08
C GLU A 420 0.37 0.45 22.39
N ASP A 421 -0.07 0.87 21.21
CA ASP A 421 -1.12 0.17 20.44
C ASP A 421 -0.65 -1.17 19.84
N ALA A 422 0.65 -1.32 19.56
CA ALA A 422 1.22 -2.57 19.07
C ALA A 422 1.40 -3.62 20.17
N ALA A 423 1.46 -3.21 21.44
CA ALA A 423 1.55 -4.12 22.59
C ALA A 423 0.18 -4.74 22.97
N LEU A 424 -0.92 -4.21 22.42
CA LEU A 424 -2.30 -4.60 22.74
C LEU A 424 -3.06 -5.31 21.60
N ALA A 425 -2.38 -5.74 20.53
CA ALA A 425 -2.98 -6.44 19.38
C ALA A 425 -2.22 -7.73 19.03
#